data_AF-A0A2E3PJ54-F1
#
_entry.id   AF-A0A2E3PJ54-F1
#
_cell.length_a   1.000
_cell.length_b   1.000
_cell.length_c   1.000
_cell.angle_alpha   90.00
_cell.angle_beta   90.00
_cell.angle_gamma   90.00
#
_symmetry.space_group_name_H-M   'P 1'
#
loop_
_entity.id
_entity.type
_entity.pdbx_description
1 polymer ?
#
loop_
_entity_poly.entity_id
_entity_poly.type
_entity_poly.pdbx_seq_one_letter_code
_entity_poly.pdbx_strand_id
1 'polypeptide(L)'
;MDQEVPDFRIDDLFMSRTDERGVILSGNQTFQRLSGYDWDELLGAPHKTIRHPDMPKCVFRVFWDMLQSGKPVGAYVKNRAKDGRYYWVFAIALPVEGGFVSVRLKPSSEIFERVKAVYAALLDMERKGMSIEDGVVKIEEFLAEHGRTSYRDAMAAWVRSEIGARRAALGRKPDPVLEGLEELKQCVLKIGKELDEVKRTFESIRGTPTNLRIQATRFGDVAVTIQIISQNYDLLTKEIEAANRTMGKIYQELLLVLDEDSFGLAAVSLLHEAFRRFEAENNLPDGVSMEREAAIILPHTKKFSARADVMLKRTEDLVGQVRQLQRIVSGLAVTRVMCRIEEAGLNGDSGGIADIVARLKEFQTKVMGCIENIDVECRNAHRSMTRLAVNFTAVPDELVPRGEAERRRTQRENRHRAGNAA
;
A
#
# COMPACT_ATOMS: atom_id res chain seq x y z
N MET A 1 14.36 -37.99 -7.76
CA MET A 1 15.20 -37.28 -6.78
C MET A 1 14.40 -36.08 -6.32
N ASP A 2 14.03 -36.01 -5.03
CA ASP A 2 13.41 -34.81 -4.43
C ASP A 2 14.49 -34.14 -3.57
N GLN A 3 15.46 -33.54 -4.24
CA GLN A 3 16.60 -32.89 -3.59
C GLN A 3 16.60 -31.41 -3.94
N GLU A 4 16.79 -30.56 -2.93
CA GLU A 4 16.95 -29.12 -3.13
C GLU A 4 18.35 -28.79 -3.67
N VAL A 5 18.45 -27.73 -4.48
CA VAL A 5 19.75 -27.18 -4.92
C VAL A 5 20.53 -26.69 -3.68
N PRO A 6 21.74 -27.23 -3.40
CA PRO A 6 22.44 -27.00 -2.13
C PRO A 6 23.01 -25.58 -1.97
N ASP A 7 23.21 -24.84 -3.06
CA ASP A 7 23.88 -23.53 -3.06
C ASP A 7 22.93 -22.35 -3.29
N PHE A 8 21.66 -22.46 -2.91
CA PHE A 8 20.75 -21.31 -2.92
C PHE A 8 20.81 -20.55 -1.59
N ARG A 9 21.47 -19.38 -1.59
CA ARG A 9 21.76 -18.59 -0.38
C ARG A 9 20.67 -17.56 -0.12
N ILE A 10 20.50 -17.16 1.14
CA ILE A 10 19.49 -16.16 1.53
C ILE A 10 19.78 -14.76 0.94
N ASP A 11 21.05 -14.47 0.67
CA ASP A 11 21.45 -13.21 0.03
C ASP A 11 21.25 -13.22 -1.49
N ASP A 12 21.11 -14.39 -2.13
CA ASP A 12 21.00 -14.51 -3.58
C ASP A 12 19.73 -13.82 -4.09
N LEU A 13 19.89 -13.04 -5.16
CA LEU A 13 18.80 -12.46 -5.92
C LEU A 13 18.86 -12.96 -7.35
N PHE A 14 17.77 -13.56 -7.78
CA PHE A 14 17.62 -14.14 -9.09
C PHE A 14 16.81 -13.18 -9.95
N MET A 15 17.23 -12.93 -11.19
CA MET A 15 16.55 -12.04 -12.12
C MET A 15 16.43 -12.64 -13.53
N SER A 16 15.28 -12.40 -14.18
CA SER A 16 15.10 -12.67 -15.61
C SER A 16 14.15 -11.65 -16.24
N ARG A 17 14.35 -11.34 -17.54
CA ARG A 17 13.37 -10.63 -18.37
C ARG A 17 12.87 -11.55 -19.49
N THR A 18 11.60 -11.40 -19.84
CA THR A 18 10.96 -12.13 -20.93
C THR A 18 10.26 -11.20 -21.90
N ASP A 19 9.94 -11.69 -23.10
CA ASP A 19 8.95 -11.06 -23.98
C ASP A 19 7.52 -11.25 -23.43
N GLU A 20 6.52 -10.71 -24.12
CA GLU A 20 5.09 -10.81 -23.78
C GLU A 20 4.55 -12.26 -23.79
N ARG A 21 5.26 -13.18 -24.44
CA ARG A 21 4.90 -14.62 -24.49
C ARG A 21 5.61 -15.42 -23.40
N GLY A 22 6.45 -14.78 -22.59
CA GLY A 22 7.24 -15.46 -21.55
C GLY A 22 8.50 -16.13 -22.08
N VAL A 23 8.99 -15.75 -23.26
CA VAL A 23 10.28 -16.20 -23.81
C VAL A 23 11.40 -15.40 -23.16
N ILE A 24 12.40 -16.08 -22.61
CA ILE A 24 13.52 -15.47 -21.89
C ILE A 24 14.36 -14.64 -22.86
N LEU A 25 14.53 -13.36 -22.52
CA LEU A 25 15.36 -12.40 -23.25
C LEU A 25 16.68 -12.13 -22.54
N SER A 26 16.70 -12.21 -21.20
CA SER A 26 17.89 -12.02 -20.39
C SER A 26 17.70 -12.54 -18.96
N GLY A 27 18.80 -12.60 -18.21
CA GLY A 27 18.80 -12.82 -16.78
C GLY A 27 20.19 -12.67 -16.18
N ASN A 28 20.32 -12.98 -14.90
CA ASN A 28 21.59 -12.82 -14.16
C ASN A 28 22.33 -14.16 -13.92
N GLN A 29 23.57 -14.09 -13.45
CA GLN A 29 24.38 -15.28 -13.17
C GLN A 29 23.75 -16.20 -12.14
N THR A 30 23.03 -15.64 -11.17
CA THR A 30 22.27 -16.43 -10.20
C THR A 30 21.19 -17.27 -10.89
N PHE A 31 20.53 -16.74 -11.93
CA PHE A 31 19.58 -17.52 -12.73
C PHE A 31 20.27 -18.69 -13.44
N GLN A 32 21.36 -18.43 -14.16
CA GLN A 32 22.10 -19.48 -14.86
C GLN A 32 22.56 -20.56 -13.88
N ARG A 33 23.24 -20.17 -12.79
CA ARG A 33 23.78 -21.08 -11.77
C ARG A 33 22.72 -21.96 -11.11
N LEU A 34 21.60 -21.38 -10.67
CA LEU A 34 20.56 -22.14 -9.96
C LEU A 34 19.72 -23.01 -10.90
N SER A 35 19.52 -22.58 -12.15
CA SER A 35 18.78 -23.37 -13.14
C SER A 35 19.64 -24.50 -13.72
N GLY A 36 20.96 -24.35 -13.74
CA GLY A 36 21.90 -25.34 -14.29
C GLY A 36 21.88 -25.44 -15.81
N TYR A 37 21.23 -24.50 -16.49
CA TYR A 37 21.22 -24.37 -17.94
C TYR A 37 22.27 -23.36 -18.41
N ASP A 38 22.83 -23.59 -19.59
CA ASP A 38 23.73 -22.64 -20.22
C ASP A 38 22.95 -21.49 -20.90
N TRP A 39 23.60 -20.37 -21.19
CA TRP A 39 22.93 -19.19 -21.73
C TRP A 39 22.28 -19.42 -23.09
N ASP A 40 22.89 -20.23 -23.94
CA ASP A 40 22.36 -20.65 -25.25
C ASP A 40 21.11 -21.51 -25.13
N GLU A 41 20.93 -22.22 -24.01
CA GLU A 41 19.72 -22.97 -23.69
C GLU A 41 18.64 -22.10 -23.02
N LEU A 42 19.05 -21.08 -22.27
CA LEU A 42 18.14 -20.18 -21.56
C LEU A 42 17.55 -19.11 -22.48
N LEU A 43 18.39 -18.44 -23.27
CA LEU A 43 17.97 -17.34 -24.14
C LEU A 43 17.11 -17.87 -25.29
N GLY A 44 15.92 -17.29 -25.47
CA GLY A 44 14.95 -17.76 -26.46
C GLY A 44 14.10 -18.95 -26.01
N ALA A 45 14.38 -19.55 -24.84
CA ALA A 45 13.53 -20.59 -24.27
C ALA A 45 12.33 -19.99 -23.51
N PRO A 46 11.19 -20.70 -23.47
CA PRO A 46 10.07 -20.26 -22.65
C PRO A 46 10.40 -20.41 -21.16
N HIS A 47 10.02 -19.44 -20.33
CA HIS A 47 10.32 -19.45 -18.88
C HIS A 47 9.81 -20.71 -18.16
N LYS A 48 8.76 -21.34 -18.69
CA LYS A 48 8.23 -22.63 -18.19
C LYS A 48 9.26 -23.78 -18.18
N THR A 49 10.39 -23.67 -18.90
CA THR A 49 11.45 -24.69 -18.94
C THR A 49 11.94 -25.06 -17.54
N ILE A 50 12.06 -24.07 -16.64
CA ILE A 50 12.51 -24.29 -15.25
C ILE A 50 11.37 -24.58 -14.28
N ARG A 51 10.12 -24.66 -14.74
CA ARG A 51 8.96 -24.84 -13.86
C ARG A 51 8.90 -26.27 -13.33
N HIS A 52 8.75 -26.41 -12.01
CA HIS A 52 8.53 -27.73 -11.41
C HIS A 52 7.11 -28.25 -11.74
N PRO A 53 6.93 -29.55 -12.03
CA PRO A 53 5.62 -30.13 -12.30
C PRO A 53 4.68 -30.09 -11.07
N ASP A 54 5.22 -30.12 -9.86
CA ASP A 54 4.47 -29.91 -8.60
C ASP A 54 4.09 -28.43 -8.35
N MET A 55 3.74 -27.69 -9.40
CA MET A 55 3.14 -26.36 -9.25
C MET A 55 1.68 -26.44 -9.68
N PRO A 56 0.72 -26.09 -8.81
CA PRO A 56 -0.69 -26.07 -9.19
C PRO A 56 -0.91 -25.15 -10.39
N LYS A 57 -1.69 -25.59 -11.38
CA LYS A 57 -1.94 -24.80 -12.59
C LYS A 57 -2.72 -23.52 -12.31
N CYS A 58 -3.65 -23.55 -11.34
CA CYS A 58 -4.44 -22.38 -10.94
C CYS A 58 -3.58 -21.23 -10.38
N VAL A 59 -2.46 -21.52 -9.71
CA VAL A 59 -1.52 -20.49 -9.23
C VAL A 59 -0.93 -19.72 -10.41
N PHE A 60 -0.53 -20.43 -11.47
CA PHE A 60 -0.03 -19.78 -12.68
C PHE A 60 -1.12 -19.08 -13.47
N ARG A 61 -2.38 -19.53 -13.39
CA ARG A 61 -3.51 -18.81 -13.97
C ARG A 61 -3.64 -17.43 -13.34
N VAL A 62 -3.68 -17.35 -12.00
CA VAL A 62 -3.69 -16.06 -11.27
C VAL A 62 -2.47 -15.21 -11.65
N PHE A 63 -1.29 -15.83 -11.69
CA PHE A 63 -0.04 -15.14 -12.03
C PHE A 63 -0.08 -14.46 -13.40
N TRP A 64 -0.51 -15.18 -14.43
CA TRP A 64 -0.59 -14.66 -15.79
C TRP A 64 -1.75 -13.69 -15.99
N ASP A 65 -2.91 -13.95 -15.41
CA ASP A 65 -4.07 -13.04 -15.48
C ASP A 65 -3.70 -11.65 -14.94
N MET A 66 -2.92 -11.61 -13.84
CA MET A 66 -2.43 -10.36 -13.29
C MET A 66 -1.42 -9.66 -14.21
N LEU A 67 -0.40 -10.36 -14.68
CA LEU A 67 0.61 -9.78 -15.57
C LEU A 67 0.01 -9.26 -16.88
N GLN A 68 -0.89 -10.03 -17.50
CA GLN A 68 -1.57 -9.64 -18.73
C GLN A 68 -2.54 -8.46 -18.52
N SER A 69 -3.06 -8.28 -17.30
CA SER A 69 -3.83 -7.08 -16.93
C SER A 69 -2.97 -5.85 -16.64
N GLY A 70 -1.66 -5.91 -16.86
CA GLY A 70 -0.74 -4.81 -16.58
C GLY A 70 -0.46 -4.61 -15.09
N LYS A 71 -0.71 -5.62 -14.25
CA LYS A 71 -0.52 -5.55 -12.79
C LYS A 71 0.70 -6.38 -12.36
N PRO A 72 1.49 -5.90 -11.37
CA PRO A 72 2.58 -6.68 -10.80
C PRO A 72 2.02 -7.83 -9.97
N VAL A 73 2.77 -8.93 -9.85
CA VAL A 73 2.35 -10.14 -9.13
C VAL A 73 3.45 -10.72 -8.26
N GLY A 74 3.08 -11.21 -7.09
CA GLY A 74 3.94 -11.94 -6.15
C GLY A 74 3.46 -13.37 -5.96
N ALA A 75 4.32 -14.37 -6.13
CA ALA A 75 3.96 -15.77 -5.92
C ALA A 75 5.14 -16.62 -5.45
N TYR A 76 4.85 -17.62 -4.62
CA TYR A 76 5.80 -18.70 -4.35
C TYR A 76 5.83 -19.67 -5.53
N VAL A 77 7.02 -20.00 -6.02
CA VAL A 77 7.20 -20.86 -7.20
C VAL A 77 8.28 -21.91 -6.93
N LYS A 78 7.92 -23.19 -7.08
CA LYS A 78 8.86 -24.30 -7.14
C LYS A 78 9.40 -24.41 -8.56
N ASN A 79 10.72 -24.36 -8.69
CA ASN A 79 11.44 -24.55 -9.95
C ASN A 79 12.22 -25.86 -9.92
N ARG A 80 12.58 -26.36 -11.10
CA ARG A 80 13.38 -27.55 -11.32
C ARG A 80 14.60 -27.18 -12.18
N ALA A 81 15.79 -27.44 -11.67
CA ALA A 81 17.05 -27.29 -12.38
C ALA A 81 17.22 -28.38 -13.45
N LYS A 82 18.17 -28.18 -14.38
CA LYS A 82 18.48 -29.10 -15.48
C LYS A 82 18.79 -30.53 -15.01
N ASP A 83 19.44 -30.65 -13.85
CA ASP A 83 19.80 -31.94 -13.23
C ASP A 83 18.65 -32.60 -12.45
N GLY A 84 17.47 -31.98 -12.42
CA GLY A 84 16.28 -32.50 -11.75
C GLY A 84 16.10 -32.08 -10.29
N ARG A 85 17.09 -31.41 -9.67
CA ARG A 85 16.94 -30.82 -8.32
C ARG A 85 15.93 -29.67 -8.35
N TYR A 86 15.33 -29.36 -7.20
CA TYR A 86 14.36 -28.27 -7.10
C TYR A 86 14.90 -27.08 -6.29
N TYR A 87 14.28 -25.92 -6.46
CA TYR A 87 14.47 -24.78 -5.58
C TYR A 87 13.19 -23.94 -5.55
N TRP A 88 12.88 -23.36 -4.39
CA TRP A 88 11.72 -22.50 -4.21
C TRP A 88 12.12 -21.05 -4.26
N VAL A 89 11.35 -20.22 -4.96
CA VAL A 89 11.53 -18.77 -4.95
C VAL A 89 10.25 -18.08 -4.52
N PHE A 90 10.37 -16.91 -3.89
CA PHE A 90 9.30 -15.93 -3.92
C PHE A 90 9.56 -15.02 -5.11
N ALA A 91 8.72 -15.12 -6.13
CA ALA A 91 8.83 -14.37 -7.37
C ALA A 91 8.00 -13.10 -7.30
N ILE A 92 8.66 -11.98 -7.57
CA ILE A 92 8.06 -10.68 -7.84
C ILE A 92 8.18 -10.45 -9.34
N ALA A 93 7.07 -10.33 -10.05
CA ALA A 93 7.06 -10.06 -11.48
C ALA A 93 6.29 -8.79 -11.80
N LEU A 94 6.81 -8.01 -12.75
CA LEU A 94 6.25 -6.73 -13.17
C LEU A 94 6.16 -6.69 -14.70
N PRO A 95 5.05 -6.17 -15.26
CA PRO A 95 5.00 -5.81 -16.67
C PRO A 95 5.97 -4.67 -16.95
N VAL A 96 6.68 -4.78 -18.07
CA VAL A 96 7.59 -3.76 -18.61
C VAL A 96 7.33 -3.58 -20.11
N GLU A 97 7.92 -2.56 -20.72
CA GLU A 97 7.82 -2.39 -22.17
C GLU A 97 8.36 -3.64 -22.90
N GLY A 98 7.53 -4.23 -23.75
CA GLY A 98 7.88 -5.43 -24.54
C GLY A 98 7.90 -6.76 -23.76
N GLY A 99 7.44 -6.80 -22.51
CA GLY A 99 7.28 -8.06 -21.78
C GLY A 99 7.27 -7.94 -20.26
N PHE A 100 8.05 -8.78 -19.57
CA PHE A 100 8.00 -8.89 -18.10
C PHE A 100 9.39 -8.99 -17.49
N VAL A 101 9.60 -8.34 -16.35
CA VAL A 101 10.77 -8.57 -15.49
C VAL A 101 10.35 -9.31 -14.24
N SER A 102 11.18 -10.25 -13.77
CA SER A 102 10.98 -10.87 -12.48
C SER A 102 12.24 -10.93 -11.65
N VAL A 103 12.12 -10.49 -10.39
CA VAL A 103 13.12 -10.62 -9.34
C VAL A 103 12.62 -11.64 -8.32
N ARG A 104 13.52 -12.49 -7.84
CA ARG A 104 13.21 -13.64 -7.00
C ARG A 104 14.20 -13.70 -5.84
N LEU A 105 13.67 -14.02 -4.66
CA LEU A 105 14.45 -14.29 -3.45
C LEU A 105 14.21 -15.71 -2.96
N LYS A 106 15.09 -16.20 -2.09
CA LYS A 106 14.88 -17.46 -1.35
C LYS A 106 13.81 -17.26 -0.27
N PRO A 107 12.68 -17.99 -0.31
CA PRO A 107 11.68 -17.95 0.74
C PRO A 107 12.28 -18.28 2.10
N SER A 108 11.95 -17.47 3.09
CA SER A 108 12.45 -17.60 4.46
C SER A 108 11.41 -17.23 5.52
N SER A 109 10.26 -16.69 5.11
CA SER A 109 9.20 -16.35 6.06
C SER A 109 8.38 -17.58 6.49
N GLU A 110 7.74 -17.47 7.65
CA GLU A 110 6.80 -18.49 8.15
C GLU A 110 5.58 -18.70 7.24
N ILE A 111 5.25 -17.70 6.41
CA ILE A 111 4.14 -17.79 5.45
C ILE A 111 4.42 -18.88 4.41
N PHE A 112 5.68 -19.08 4.04
CA PHE A 112 6.07 -20.04 3.03
C PHE A 112 5.63 -21.48 3.37
N GLU A 113 5.75 -21.88 4.64
CA GLU A 113 5.30 -23.21 5.09
C GLU A 113 3.80 -23.42 4.90
N ARG A 114 3.00 -22.37 5.17
CA ARG A 114 1.55 -22.40 4.95
C ARG A 114 1.20 -22.51 3.47
N VAL A 115 1.91 -21.76 2.63
CA VAL A 115 1.70 -21.80 1.17
C VAL A 115 2.04 -23.18 0.59
N LYS A 116 3.10 -23.84 1.09
CA LYS A 116 3.42 -25.22 0.68
C LYS A 116 2.26 -26.18 0.98
N ALA A 117 1.64 -26.07 2.14
CA ALA A 117 0.48 -26.89 2.50
C ALA A 117 -0.72 -26.63 1.58
N VAL A 118 -1.01 -25.35 1.28
CA VAL A 118 -2.07 -24.97 0.33
C VAL A 118 -1.78 -25.53 -1.07
N TYR A 119 -0.55 -25.42 -1.56
CA TYR A 119 -0.19 -25.95 -2.89
C TYR A 119 -0.31 -27.47 -2.95
N ALA A 120 0.06 -28.18 -1.87
CA ALA A 120 -0.12 -29.63 -1.80
C ALA A 120 -1.60 -30.02 -1.89
N ALA A 121 -2.49 -29.29 -1.19
CA ALA A 121 -3.93 -29.50 -1.27
C ALA A 121 -4.48 -29.21 -2.68
N LEU A 122 -4.07 -28.09 -3.30
CA LEU A 122 -4.46 -27.74 -4.66
C LEU A 122 -4.01 -28.78 -5.69
N LEU A 123 -2.78 -29.32 -5.56
CA LEU A 123 -2.28 -30.38 -6.44
C LEU A 123 -3.06 -31.69 -6.28
N ASP A 124 -3.42 -32.07 -5.06
CA ASP A 124 -4.25 -33.26 -4.81
C ASP A 124 -5.63 -33.11 -5.45
N MET A 125 -6.26 -31.94 -5.32
CA MET A 125 -7.53 -31.63 -5.98
C MET A 125 -7.39 -31.61 -7.51
N GLU A 126 -6.31 -31.02 -8.05
CA GLU A 126 -6.03 -31.02 -9.49
C GLU A 126 -5.86 -32.45 -10.03
N ARG A 127 -5.16 -33.33 -9.31
CA ARG A 127 -5.00 -34.76 -9.66
C ARG A 127 -6.32 -35.52 -9.63
N LYS A 128 -7.28 -35.08 -8.80
CA LYS A 128 -8.64 -35.61 -8.73
C LYS A 128 -9.59 -35.02 -9.78
N GLY A 129 -9.09 -34.19 -10.70
CA GLY A 129 -9.84 -33.66 -11.83
C GLY A 129 -10.45 -32.27 -11.63
N MET A 130 -10.05 -31.53 -10.59
CA MET A 130 -10.46 -30.13 -10.40
C MET A 130 -10.01 -29.27 -11.60
N SER A 131 -10.92 -28.43 -12.10
CA SER A 131 -10.61 -27.48 -13.18
C SER A 131 -9.66 -26.37 -12.70
N ILE A 132 -9.05 -25.65 -13.64
CA ILE A 132 -8.17 -24.52 -13.29
C ILE A 132 -9.00 -23.41 -12.64
N GLU A 133 -10.20 -23.16 -13.17
CA GLU A 133 -11.15 -22.15 -12.71
C GLU A 133 -11.61 -22.43 -11.27
N ASP A 134 -11.99 -23.68 -10.96
CA ASP A 134 -12.33 -24.08 -9.58
C ASP A 134 -11.11 -23.94 -8.66
N GLY A 135 -9.91 -24.25 -9.15
CA GLY A 135 -8.67 -24.06 -8.41
C GLY A 135 -8.39 -22.60 -8.07
N VAL A 136 -8.79 -21.65 -8.92
CA VAL A 136 -8.70 -20.20 -8.62
C VAL A 136 -9.68 -19.83 -7.50
N VAL A 137 -10.92 -20.35 -7.54
CA VAL A 137 -11.89 -20.16 -6.46
C VAL A 137 -11.36 -20.71 -5.14
N LYS A 138 -10.73 -21.90 -5.16
CA LYS A 138 -10.09 -22.47 -3.97
C LYS A 138 -8.95 -21.62 -3.41
N ILE A 139 -8.17 -20.95 -4.25
CA ILE A 139 -7.16 -19.99 -3.77
C ILE A 139 -7.84 -18.88 -2.98
N GLU A 140 -8.91 -18.27 -3.50
CA GLU A 140 -9.63 -17.19 -2.80
C GLU A 140 -10.28 -17.67 -1.49
N GLU A 141 -10.83 -18.89 -1.45
CA GLU A 141 -11.34 -19.51 -0.22
C GLU A 141 -10.23 -19.68 0.84
N PHE A 142 -9.09 -20.26 0.46
CA PHE A 142 -7.96 -20.42 1.37
C PHE A 142 -7.44 -19.07 1.88
N LEU A 143 -7.43 -18.04 1.02
CA LEU A 143 -7.05 -16.69 1.42
C LEU A 143 -8.04 -16.11 2.45
N ALA A 144 -9.35 -16.25 2.22
CA ALA A 144 -10.38 -15.80 3.13
C ALA A 144 -10.31 -16.50 4.51
N GLU A 145 -10.09 -17.81 4.54
CA GLU A 145 -9.87 -18.58 5.78
C GLU A 145 -8.68 -18.07 6.60
N HIS A 146 -7.69 -17.48 5.92
CA HIS A 146 -6.50 -16.90 6.53
C HIS A 146 -6.59 -15.37 6.72
N GLY A 147 -7.81 -14.81 6.66
CA GLY A 147 -8.07 -13.39 6.92
C GLY A 147 -7.58 -12.44 5.83
N ARG A 148 -7.40 -12.94 4.60
CA ARG A 148 -7.05 -12.14 3.43
C ARG A 148 -8.29 -11.84 2.60
N THR A 149 -8.38 -10.62 2.09
CA THR A 149 -9.54 -10.16 1.32
C THR A 149 -9.43 -10.43 -0.17
N SER A 150 -8.21 -10.65 -0.67
CA SER A 150 -7.92 -10.96 -2.07
C SER A 150 -6.49 -11.49 -2.22
N TYR A 151 -6.17 -12.05 -3.39
CA TYR A 151 -4.78 -12.37 -3.75
C TYR A 151 -3.84 -11.16 -3.66
N ARG A 152 -4.34 -9.95 -3.95
CA ARG A 152 -3.56 -8.72 -3.90
C ARG A 152 -3.12 -8.36 -2.47
N ASP A 153 -4.06 -8.39 -1.52
CA ASP A 153 -3.75 -8.19 -0.09
C ASP A 153 -2.78 -9.26 0.39
N ALA A 154 -2.97 -10.51 -0.05
CA ALA A 154 -2.12 -11.62 0.31
C ALA A 154 -0.68 -11.42 -0.19
N MET A 155 -0.46 -11.16 -1.48
CA MET A 155 0.88 -10.96 -2.03
C MET A 155 1.60 -9.75 -1.43
N ALA A 156 0.87 -8.68 -1.09
CA ALA A 156 1.43 -7.53 -0.39
C ALA A 156 1.94 -7.91 1.00
N ALA A 157 1.22 -8.76 1.73
CA ALA A 157 1.68 -9.29 3.00
C ALA A 157 2.87 -10.25 2.85
N TRP A 158 2.86 -11.11 1.81
CA TRP A 158 3.92 -12.06 1.54
C TRP A 158 5.25 -11.35 1.26
N VAL A 159 5.26 -10.37 0.36
CA VAL A 159 6.49 -9.63 0.03
C VAL A 159 7.08 -8.92 1.26
N ARG A 160 6.23 -8.34 2.13
CA ARG A 160 6.70 -7.72 3.38
C ARG A 160 7.33 -8.75 4.31
N SER A 161 6.68 -9.89 4.48
CA SER A 161 7.15 -10.97 5.34
C SER A 161 8.47 -11.56 4.84
N GLU A 162 8.60 -11.78 3.53
CA GLU A 162 9.82 -12.32 2.93
C GLU A 162 10.99 -11.35 2.99
N ILE A 163 10.79 -10.07 2.65
CA ILE A 163 11.86 -9.06 2.77
C ILE A 163 12.27 -8.91 4.24
N GLY A 164 11.32 -8.89 5.17
CA GLY A 164 11.61 -8.82 6.61
C GLY A 164 12.43 -10.02 7.10
N ALA A 165 11.98 -11.24 6.79
CA ALA A 165 12.67 -12.48 7.16
C ALA A 165 14.08 -12.56 6.56
N ARG A 166 14.23 -12.23 5.27
CA ARG A 166 15.53 -12.18 4.58
C ARG A 166 16.47 -11.18 5.25
N ARG A 167 16.01 -9.96 5.55
CA ARG A 167 16.85 -8.93 6.19
C ARG A 167 17.30 -9.35 7.59
N ALA A 168 16.40 -9.94 8.38
CA ALA A 168 16.73 -10.47 9.70
C ALA A 168 17.79 -11.59 9.60
N ALA A 169 17.63 -12.53 8.67
CA ALA A 169 18.60 -13.61 8.42
C ALA A 169 19.98 -13.09 7.97
N LEU A 170 20.01 -11.91 7.33
CA LEU A 170 21.24 -11.21 6.93
C LEU A 170 21.81 -10.28 8.00
N GLY A 171 21.21 -10.21 9.19
CA GLY A 171 21.60 -9.28 10.26
C GLY A 171 21.40 -7.80 9.90
N ARG A 172 20.53 -7.50 8.92
CA ARG A 172 20.22 -6.14 8.47
C ARG A 172 19.06 -5.57 9.29
N LYS A 173 19.08 -4.24 9.51
CA LYS A 173 17.94 -3.51 10.09
C LYS A 173 16.67 -3.70 9.25
N PRO A 174 15.47 -3.56 9.83
CA PRO A 174 14.21 -3.55 9.06
C PRO A 174 14.26 -2.61 7.85
N ASP A 175 13.45 -2.91 6.84
CA ASP A 175 13.41 -2.09 5.64
C ASP A 175 12.59 -0.82 5.90
N PRO A 176 13.17 0.38 5.79
CA PRO A 176 12.48 1.62 6.14
C PRO A 176 11.29 1.91 5.21
N VAL A 177 11.29 1.36 3.98
CA VAL A 177 10.14 1.47 3.08
C VAL A 177 8.98 0.63 3.60
N LEU A 178 9.25 -0.58 4.09
CA LEU A 178 8.21 -1.45 4.61
C LEU A 178 7.64 -0.94 5.94
N GLU A 179 8.51 -0.43 6.83
CA GLU A 179 8.08 0.22 8.06
C GLU A 179 7.18 1.43 7.78
N GLY A 180 7.60 2.31 6.86
CA GLY A 180 6.79 3.46 6.47
C GLY A 180 5.44 3.08 5.86
N LEU A 181 5.39 2.05 5.00
CA LEU A 181 4.14 1.57 4.42
C LEU A 181 3.19 1.00 5.48
N GLU A 182 3.71 0.26 6.46
CA GLU A 182 2.90 -0.26 7.56
C GLU A 182 2.39 0.87 8.47
N GLU A 183 3.26 1.80 8.86
CA GLU A 183 2.85 2.99 9.62
C GLU A 183 1.74 3.77 8.89
N LEU A 184 1.89 3.96 7.56
CA LEU A 184 0.92 4.64 6.73
C LEU A 184 -0.41 3.90 6.68
N LYS A 185 -0.39 2.57 6.49
CA LYS A 185 -1.60 1.73 6.53
C LYS A 185 -2.33 1.89 7.86
N GLN A 186 -1.59 1.86 8.98
CA GLN A 186 -2.19 2.04 10.31
C GLN A 186 -2.81 3.42 10.50
N CYS A 187 -2.15 4.49 10.02
CA CYS A 187 -2.71 5.84 10.05
C CYS A 187 -4.03 5.91 9.28
N VAL A 188 -4.06 5.38 8.04
CA VAL A 188 -5.26 5.36 7.20
C VAL A 188 -6.39 4.57 7.88
N LEU A 189 -6.11 3.40 8.46
CA LEU A 189 -7.14 2.62 9.16
C LEU A 189 -7.73 3.36 10.37
N LYS A 190 -6.91 4.07 11.15
CA LYS A 190 -7.38 4.88 12.27
C LYS A 190 -8.23 6.07 11.80
N ILE A 191 -7.81 6.77 10.75
CA ILE A 191 -8.59 7.84 10.12
C ILE A 191 -9.99 7.33 9.73
N GLY A 192 -10.07 6.15 9.12
CA GLY A 192 -11.34 5.52 8.77
C GLY A 192 -12.27 5.32 9.96
N LYS A 193 -11.74 4.80 11.08
CA LYS A 193 -12.51 4.60 12.31
C LYS A 193 -13.07 5.92 12.85
N GLU A 194 -12.28 6.98 12.85
CA GLU A 194 -12.72 8.30 13.31
C GLU A 194 -13.74 8.94 12.35
N LEU A 195 -13.58 8.78 11.04
CA LEU A 195 -14.57 9.23 10.05
C LEU A 195 -15.92 8.52 10.22
N ASP A 196 -15.90 7.21 10.50
CA ASP A 196 -17.10 6.45 10.81
C ASP A 196 -17.76 6.94 12.10
N GLU A 197 -16.98 7.29 13.12
CA GLU A 197 -17.51 7.84 14.38
C GLU A 197 -18.11 9.23 14.19
N VAL A 198 -17.48 10.11 13.40
CA VAL A 198 -18.07 11.41 13.02
C VAL A 198 -19.41 11.20 12.32
N LYS A 199 -19.49 10.25 11.38
CA LYS A 199 -20.73 9.92 10.67
C LYS A 199 -21.82 9.43 11.62
N ARG A 200 -21.53 8.46 12.51
CA ARG A 200 -22.50 7.94 13.49
C ARG A 200 -22.97 9.03 14.45
N THR A 201 -22.05 9.82 14.99
CA THR A 201 -22.36 10.90 15.92
C THR A 201 -23.27 11.93 15.24
N PHE A 202 -23.01 12.25 13.98
CA PHE A 202 -23.86 13.13 13.19
C PHE A 202 -25.24 12.54 12.90
N GLU A 203 -25.35 11.26 12.56
CA GLU A 203 -26.65 10.61 12.35
C GLU A 203 -27.53 10.66 13.60
N SER A 204 -26.93 10.60 14.80
CA SER A 204 -27.66 10.67 16.08
C SER A 204 -28.34 12.01 16.37
N ILE A 205 -27.86 13.11 15.77
CA ILE A 205 -28.35 14.48 16.03
C ILE A 205 -29.19 15.07 14.88
N ARG A 206 -29.28 14.40 13.72
CA ARG A 206 -29.93 14.94 12.51
C ARG A 206 -31.39 15.39 12.74
N GLY A 207 -32.12 14.75 13.66
CA GLY A 207 -33.50 15.12 14.00
C GLY A 207 -33.66 16.32 14.95
N THR A 208 -32.57 16.77 15.58
CA THR A 208 -32.57 17.83 16.59
C THR A 208 -33.12 19.18 16.09
N PRO A 209 -32.85 19.64 14.85
CA PRO A 209 -33.33 20.94 14.37
C PRO A 209 -34.85 20.95 14.19
N THR A 210 -35.38 19.89 13.60
CA THR A 210 -36.83 19.71 13.46
C THR A 210 -37.52 19.72 14.82
N ASN A 211 -36.95 19.05 15.81
CA ASN A 211 -37.46 19.05 17.18
C ASN A 211 -37.38 20.45 17.81
N LEU A 212 -36.26 21.16 17.65
CA LEU A 212 -36.09 22.52 18.15
C LEU A 212 -37.13 23.47 17.55
N ARG A 213 -37.41 23.37 16.24
CA ARG A 213 -38.43 24.17 15.55
C ARG A 213 -39.85 23.87 16.05
N ILE A 214 -40.18 22.59 16.32
CA ILE A 214 -41.49 22.20 16.87
C ILE A 214 -41.66 22.72 18.30
N GLN A 215 -40.59 22.75 19.10
CA GLN A 215 -40.64 23.31 20.45
C GLN A 215 -40.76 24.84 20.42
N ALA A 216 -40.09 25.51 19.48
CA ALA A 216 -40.11 26.97 19.33
C ALA A 216 -41.53 27.55 19.22
N THR A 217 -42.46 26.86 18.54
CA THR A 217 -43.85 27.32 18.36
C THR A 217 -44.61 27.47 19.69
N ARG A 218 -44.09 26.90 20.79
CA ARG A 218 -44.69 26.96 22.12
C ARG A 218 -44.23 28.16 22.94
N PHE A 219 -43.23 28.92 22.49
CA PHE A 219 -42.52 29.92 23.33
C PHE A 219 -42.69 31.39 22.90
N GLY A 220 -43.77 31.75 22.20
CA GLY A 220 -44.15 33.15 21.97
C GLY A 220 -43.02 34.02 21.38
N ASP A 221 -42.64 35.09 22.09
CA ASP A 221 -41.61 36.05 21.63
C ASP A 221 -40.20 35.42 21.46
N VAL A 222 -39.89 34.33 22.16
CA VAL A 222 -38.61 33.61 22.05
C VAL A 222 -38.59 32.66 20.83
N ALA A 223 -39.74 32.41 20.22
CA ALA A 223 -39.88 31.51 19.06
C ALA A 223 -39.04 31.95 17.86
N VAL A 224 -38.95 33.27 17.62
CA VAL A 224 -38.19 33.83 16.49
C VAL A 224 -36.71 33.52 16.62
N THR A 225 -36.13 33.71 17.80
CA THR A 225 -34.71 33.44 18.06
C THR A 225 -34.40 31.95 17.93
N ILE A 226 -35.23 31.08 18.51
CA ILE A 226 -35.07 29.62 18.39
C ILE A 226 -35.23 29.15 16.94
N GLN A 227 -36.11 29.78 16.16
CA GLN A 227 -36.31 29.45 14.75
C GLN A 227 -35.10 29.84 13.90
N ILE A 228 -34.49 31.01 14.14
CA ILE A 228 -33.22 31.42 13.49
C ILE A 228 -32.11 30.42 13.83
N ILE A 229 -32.00 30.03 15.10
CA ILE A 229 -31.00 29.05 15.55
C ILE A 229 -31.24 27.69 14.87
N SER A 230 -32.49 27.22 14.80
CA SER A 230 -32.85 25.99 14.10
C SER A 230 -32.49 26.04 12.62
N GLN A 231 -32.69 27.17 11.93
CA GLN A 231 -32.37 27.34 10.51
C GLN A 231 -30.86 27.34 10.28
N ASN A 232 -30.12 28.08 11.11
CA ASN A 232 -28.66 28.07 11.06
C ASN A 232 -28.09 26.68 11.29
N TYR A 233 -28.69 25.93 12.22
CA TYR A 233 -28.28 24.56 12.48
C TYR A 233 -28.58 23.63 11.30
N ASP A 234 -29.75 23.75 10.66
CA ASP A 234 -30.09 22.97 9.47
C ASP A 234 -29.10 23.23 8.31
N LEU A 235 -28.67 24.48 8.13
CA LEU A 235 -27.64 24.84 7.16
C LEU A 235 -26.29 24.21 7.49
N LEU A 236 -25.81 24.35 8.73
CA LEU A 236 -24.56 23.75 9.19
C LEU A 236 -24.60 22.21 9.09
N THR A 237 -25.75 21.60 9.35
CA THR A 237 -25.98 20.15 9.20
C THR A 237 -25.73 19.72 7.76
N LYS A 238 -26.27 20.45 6.78
CA LYS A 238 -26.04 20.18 5.35
C LYS A 238 -24.57 20.36 4.96
N GLU A 239 -23.87 21.34 5.52
CA GLU A 239 -22.44 21.55 5.28
C GLU A 239 -21.59 20.43 5.86
N ILE A 240 -21.89 19.96 7.08
CA ILE A 240 -21.22 18.81 7.70
C ILE A 240 -21.43 17.54 6.86
N GLU A 241 -22.65 17.30 6.36
CA GLU A 241 -22.90 16.17 5.47
C GLU A 241 -22.10 16.25 4.17
N ALA A 242 -22.01 17.44 3.57
CA ALA A 242 -21.22 17.64 2.37
C ALA A 242 -19.73 17.36 2.63
N ALA A 243 -19.19 17.88 3.75
CA ALA A 243 -17.82 17.60 4.17
C ALA A 243 -17.58 16.10 4.41
N ASN A 244 -18.48 15.43 5.15
CA ASN A 244 -18.39 13.99 5.42
C ASN A 244 -18.42 13.16 4.13
N ARG A 245 -19.29 13.50 3.17
CA ARG A 245 -19.32 12.82 1.86
C ARG A 245 -18.00 13.00 1.10
N THR A 246 -17.43 14.20 1.10
CA THR A 246 -16.15 14.47 0.42
C THR A 246 -15.00 13.75 1.09
N MET A 247 -14.88 13.82 2.42
CA MET A 247 -13.86 13.09 3.18
C MET A 247 -13.97 11.58 2.98
N GLY A 248 -15.19 11.04 3.00
CA GLY A 248 -15.43 9.62 2.73
C GLY A 248 -14.93 9.20 1.35
N LYS A 249 -15.15 10.01 0.30
CA LYS A 249 -14.61 9.74 -1.04
C LYS A 249 -13.08 9.75 -1.06
N ILE A 250 -12.45 10.78 -0.49
CA ILE A 250 -10.98 10.88 -0.42
C ILE A 250 -10.39 9.68 0.34
N TYR A 251 -11.04 9.29 1.44
CA TYR A 251 -10.64 8.13 2.23
C TYR A 251 -10.70 6.82 1.43
N GLN A 252 -11.78 6.61 0.66
CA GLN A 252 -11.89 5.43 -0.20
C GLN A 252 -10.84 5.43 -1.32
N GLU A 253 -10.51 6.58 -1.89
CA GLU A 253 -9.42 6.70 -2.86
C GLU A 253 -8.05 6.37 -2.24
N LEU A 254 -7.79 6.83 -1.00
CA LEU A 254 -6.56 6.48 -0.26
C LEU A 254 -6.46 4.99 0.02
N LEU A 255 -7.54 4.35 0.47
CA LEU A 255 -7.59 2.91 0.69
C LEU A 255 -7.33 2.15 -0.60
N LEU A 256 -7.95 2.57 -1.70
CA LEU A 256 -7.77 1.94 -3.00
C LEU A 256 -6.29 2.00 -3.41
N VAL A 257 -5.68 3.18 -3.41
CA VAL A 257 -4.26 3.35 -3.78
C VAL A 257 -3.34 2.50 -2.90
N LEU A 258 -3.58 2.50 -1.59
CA LEU A 258 -2.81 1.67 -0.66
C LEU A 258 -2.95 0.18 -1.00
N ASP A 259 -4.15 -0.31 -1.27
CA ASP A 259 -4.39 -1.71 -1.63
C ASP A 259 -3.76 -2.07 -2.99
N GLU A 260 -3.91 -1.21 -4.00
CA GLU A 260 -3.38 -1.40 -5.35
C GLU A 260 -1.85 -1.46 -5.38
N ASP A 261 -1.19 -0.59 -4.63
CA ASP A 261 0.25 -0.35 -4.78
C ASP A 261 1.10 -0.92 -3.66
N SER A 262 0.52 -1.37 -2.53
CA SER A 262 1.29 -1.88 -1.39
C SER A 262 2.31 -2.94 -1.81
N PHE A 263 1.93 -3.84 -2.71
CA PHE A 263 2.86 -4.84 -3.25
C PHE A 263 3.97 -4.20 -4.08
N GLY A 264 3.63 -3.32 -5.02
CA GLY A 264 4.59 -2.67 -5.89
C GLY A 264 5.58 -1.80 -5.11
N LEU A 265 5.10 -0.98 -4.18
CA LEU A 265 5.90 -0.13 -3.30
C LEU A 265 6.84 -0.96 -2.41
N ALA A 266 6.36 -2.09 -1.86
CA ALA A 266 7.21 -3.01 -1.12
C ALA A 266 8.27 -3.68 -2.00
N ALA A 267 7.93 -3.99 -3.25
CA ALA A 267 8.84 -4.60 -4.22
C ALA A 267 9.95 -3.65 -4.70
N VAL A 268 9.76 -2.33 -4.65
CA VAL A 268 10.75 -1.33 -5.12
C VAL A 268 12.11 -1.53 -4.45
N SER A 269 12.16 -1.75 -3.13
CA SER A 269 13.42 -1.94 -2.40
C SER A 269 14.21 -3.14 -2.95
N LEU A 270 13.52 -4.26 -3.19
CA LEU A 270 14.15 -5.48 -3.70
C LEU A 270 14.58 -5.32 -5.16
N LEU A 271 13.77 -4.65 -5.96
CA LEU A 271 14.08 -4.33 -7.36
C LEU A 271 15.37 -3.49 -7.44
N HIS A 272 15.46 -2.40 -6.66
CA HIS A 272 16.69 -1.58 -6.61
C HIS A 272 17.92 -2.37 -6.13
N GLU A 273 17.77 -3.29 -5.17
CA GLU A 273 18.86 -4.17 -4.75
C GLU A 273 19.30 -5.11 -5.88
N ALA A 274 18.34 -5.80 -6.52
CA ALA A 274 18.61 -6.76 -7.58
C ALA A 274 19.28 -6.10 -8.79
N PHE A 275 18.80 -4.92 -9.23
CA PHE A 275 19.36 -4.24 -10.38
C PHE A 275 20.81 -3.81 -10.18
N ARG A 276 21.17 -3.30 -8.99
CA ARG A 276 22.57 -2.93 -8.74
C ARG A 276 23.50 -4.13 -8.65
N ARG A 277 23.03 -5.25 -8.10
CA ARG A 277 23.82 -6.48 -8.13
C ARG A 277 24.04 -6.92 -9.56
N PHE A 278 23.00 -6.85 -10.37
CA PHE A 278 23.09 -7.15 -11.79
C PHE A 278 24.06 -6.20 -12.53
N GLU A 279 24.05 -4.89 -12.22
CA GLU A 279 25.03 -3.92 -12.74
C GLU A 279 26.48 -4.22 -12.35
N ALA A 280 26.71 -4.95 -11.25
CA ALA A 280 28.03 -5.32 -10.79
C ALA A 280 28.53 -6.68 -11.33
N GLU A 281 27.68 -7.43 -12.06
CA GLU A 281 28.04 -8.73 -12.63
C GLU A 281 28.90 -8.56 -13.90
N ASN A 282 30.05 -9.24 -13.94
CA ASN A 282 30.91 -9.35 -15.13
C ASN A 282 30.65 -10.69 -15.81
N ASN A 283 30.80 -10.81 -17.14
CA ASN A 283 30.55 -12.03 -17.94
C ASN A 283 29.07 -12.34 -18.21
N LEU A 284 28.31 -11.36 -18.68
CA LEU A 284 26.98 -11.58 -19.27
C LEU A 284 27.13 -12.06 -20.73
N PRO A 285 26.16 -12.84 -21.26
CA PRO A 285 26.19 -13.30 -22.64
C PRO A 285 26.06 -12.15 -23.64
N ASP A 286 26.59 -12.35 -24.85
CA ASP A 286 26.56 -11.35 -25.92
C ASP A 286 25.13 -10.90 -26.25
N GLY A 287 24.92 -9.58 -26.32
CA GLY A 287 23.62 -8.97 -26.57
C GLY A 287 22.79 -8.63 -25.33
N VAL A 288 23.17 -9.13 -24.14
CA VAL A 288 22.61 -8.70 -22.86
C VAL A 288 23.45 -7.54 -22.32
N SER A 289 22.89 -6.32 -22.39
CA SER A 289 23.56 -5.10 -21.91
C SER A 289 22.85 -4.57 -20.68
N MET A 290 23.63 -4.35 -19.61
CA MET A 290 23.14 -3.79 -18.35
C MET A 290 22.50 -2.42 -18.53
N GLU A 291 23.05 -1.57 -19.42
CA GLU A 291 22.47 -0.26 -19.73
C GLU A 291 21.08 -0.37 -20.37
N ARG A 292 20.89 -1.36 -21.27
CA ARG A 292 19.59 -1.61 -21.91
C ARG A 292 18.57 -2.16 -20.92
N GLU A 293 18.99 -3.10 -20.07
CA GLU A 293 18.13 -3.69 -19.04
C GLU A 293 17.70 -2.64 -18.00
N ALA A 294 18.64 -1.82 -17.51
CA ALA A 294 18.35 -0.73 -16.60
C ALA A 294 17.41 0.32 -17.23
N ALA A 295 17.60 0.65 -18.51
CA ALA A 295 16.76 1.62 -19.22
C ALA A 295 15.28 1.18 -19.35
N ILE A 296 15.02 -0.13 -19.47
CA ILE A 296 13.66 -0.68 -19.54
C ILE A 296 12.96 -0.60 -18.18
N ILE A 297 13.72 -0.69 -17.09
CA ILE A 297 13.14 -0.94 -15.76
C ILE A 297 13.11 0.31 -14.88
N LEU A 298 14.06 1.24 -15.05
CA LEU A 298 14.07 2.52 -14.33
C LEU A 298 12.77 3.35 -14.52
N PRO A 299 12.08 3.34 -15.68
CA PRO A 299 10.77 3.98 -15.79
C PRO A 299 9.72 3.39 -14.85
N HIS A 300 9.80 2.11 -14.52
CA HIS A 300 8.84 1.45 -13.61
C HIS A 300 9.07 1.86 -12.16
N THR A 301 10.32 2.01 -11.72
CA THR A 301 10.61 2.50 -10.37
C THR A 301 10.14 3.96 -10.20
N LYS A 302 10.26 4.78 -11.25
CA LYS A 302 9.68 6.14 -11.30
C LYS A 302 8.16 6.16 -11.21
N LYS A 303 7.46 5.21 -11.86
CA LYS A 303 5.98 5.11 -11.75
C LYS A 303 5.55 4.88 -10.30
N PHE A 304 6.28 4.06 -9.54
CA PHE A 304 5.98 3.84 -8.12
C PHE A 304 6.21 5.10 -7.27
N SER A 305 7.27 5.88 -7.55
CA SER A 305 7.47 7.19 -6.91
C SER A 305 6.32 8.14 -7.19
N ALA A 306 5.85 8.22 -8.44
CA ALA A 306 4.71 9.07 -8.81
C ALA A 306 3.41 8.66 -8.11
N ARG A 307 3.19 7.35 -7.86
CA ARG A 307 2.04 6.86 -7.09
C ARG A 307 2.11 7.27 -5.62
N ALA A 308 3.31 7.32 -5.03
CA ALA A 308 3.51 7.87 -3.69
C ALA A 308 3.12 9.36 -3.62
N ASP A 309 3.46 10.16 -4.63
CA ASP A 309 3.06 11.58 -4.70
C ASP A 309 1.54 11.75 -4.77
N VAL A 310 0.84 10.90 -5.54
CA VAL A 310 -0.63 10.90 -5.59
C VAL A 310 -1.22 10.65 -4.20
N MET A 311 -0.69 9.67 -3.47
CA MET A 311 -1.16 9.36 -2.12
C MET A 311 -0.85 10.50 -1.13
N LEU A 312 0.26 11.23 -1.33
CA LEU A 312 0.63 12.38 -0.50
C LEU A 312 -0.39 13.48 -0.70
N LYS A 313 -0.70 13.77 -1.96
CA LYS A 313 -1.67 14.78 -2.34
C LYS A 313 -3.05 14.48 -1.75
N ARG A 314 -3.48 13.23 -1.79
CA ARG A 314 -4.76 12.81 -1.19
C ARG A 314 -4.82 12.95 0.32
N THR A 315 -3.69 12.69 0.99
CA THR A 315 -3.58 12.92 2.44
C THR A 315 -3.70 14.42 2.76
N GLU A 316 -3.07 15.30 1.96
CA GLU A 316 -3.21 16.76 2.11
C GLU A 316 -4.63 17.25 1.85
N ASP A 317 -5.28 16.74 0.80
CA ASP A 317 -6.66 17.07 0.47
C ASP A 317 -7.60 16.70 1.63
N LEU A 318 -7.37 15.54 2.27
CA LEU A 318 -8.11 15.12 3.46
C LEU A 318 -7.90 16.07 4.65
N VAL A 319 -6.66 16.48 4.93
CA VAL A 319 -6.36 17.49 5.97
C VAL A 319 -7.13 18.79 5.72
N GLY A 320 -7.15 19.24 4.46
CA GLY A 320 -7.92 20.43 4.07
C GLY A 320 -9.41 20.31 4.42
N GLN A 321 -10.01 19.15 4.14
CA GLN A 321 -11.41 18.87 4.45
C GLN A 321 -11.67 18.75 5.96
N VAL A 322 -10.77 18.14 6.71
CA VAL A 322 -10.86 18.03 8.18
C VAL A 322 -10.83 19.42 8.83
N ARG A 323 -9.96 20.31 8.37
CA ARG A 323 -9.91 21.72 8.82
C ARG A 323 -11.16 22.50 8.44
N GLN A 324 -11.75 22.22 7.27
CA GLN A 324 -13.02 22.80 6.88
C GLN A 324 -14.14 22.35 7.83
N LEU A 325 -14.24 21.05 8.12
CA LEU A 325 -15.21 20.52 9.08
C LEU A 325 -15.01 21.12 10.47
N GLN A 326 -13.76 21.26 10.93
CA GLN A 326 -13.44 21.89 12.21
C GLN A 326 -13.98 23.33 12.30
N ARG A 327 -13.88 24.12 11.23
CA ARG A 327 -14.43 25.49 11.18
C ARG A 327 -15.95 25.47 11.30
N ILE A 328 -16.63 24.58 10.58
CA ILE A 328 -18.09 24.44 10.60
C ILE A 328 -18.56 24.04 12.01
N VAL A 329 -17.93 23.02 12.61
CA VAL A 329 -18.28 22.52 13.95
C VAL A 329 -17.95 23.55 15.04
N SER A 330 -16.89 24.33 14.88
CA SER A 330 -16.57 25.43 15.81
C SER A 330 -17.61 26.56 15.74
N GLY A 331 -18.18 26.82 14.56
CA GLY A 331 -19.29 27.77 14.39
C GLY A 331 -20.53 27.42 15.22
N LEU A 332 -20.78 26.11 15.46
CA LEU A 332 -21.88 25.66 16.32
C LEU A 332 -21.72 26.09 17.78
N ALA A 333 -20.50 26.40 18.24
CA ALA A 333 -20.26 26.86 19.61
C ALA A 333 -20.98 28.18 19.91
N VAL A 334 -20.96 29.11 18.96
CA VAL A 334 -21.60 30.43 19.09
C VAL A 334 -23.13 30.27 19.15
N THR A 335 -23.68 29.47 18.23
CA THR A 335 -25.11 29.14 18.19
C THR A 335 -25.59 28.48 19.48
N ARG A 336 -24.78 27.58 20.05
CA ARG A 336 -25.06 26.93 21.35
C ARG A 336 -25.04 27.91 22.52
N VAL A 337 -24.08 28.85 22.55
CA VAL A 337 -24.01 29.89 23.61
C VAL A 337 -25.24 30.79 23.54
N MET A 338 -25.66 31.19 22.34
CA MET A 338 -26.87 31.99 22.13
C MET A 338 -28.14 31.23 22.59
N CYS A 339 -28.28 29.95 22.22
CA CYS A 339 -29.36 29.09 22.73
C CYS A 339 -29.43 29.06 24.27
N ARG A 340 -28.27 28.93 24.93
CA ARG A 340 -28.21 28.86 26.39
C ARG A 340 -28.58 30.18 27.07
N ILE A 341 -28.28 31.32 26.44
CA ILE A 341 -28.68 32.65 26.94
C ILE A 341 -30.20 32.79 26.88
N GLU A 342 -30.81 32.43 25.75
CA GLU A 342 -32.27 32.45 25.58
C GLU A 342 -32.97 31.47 26.54
N GLU A 343 -32.40 30.27 26.72
CA GLU A 343 -32.88 29.27 27.68
C GLU A 343 -32.91 29.81 29.12
N ALA A 344 -31.86 30.53 29.54
CA ALA A 344 -31.78 31.12 30.88
C ALA A 344 -32.78 32.26 31.10
N GLY A 345 -33.30 32.86 30.02
CA GLY A 345 -34.37 33.88 30.06
C GLY A 345 -35.78 33.28 30.19
N LEU A 346 -35.95 31.98 29.98
CA LEU A 346 -37.24 31.28 30.11
C LEU A 346 -37.46 30.85 31.57
N ASN A 347 -38.36 31.56 32.28
CA ASN A 347 -38.72 31.27 33.67
C ASN A 347 -39.47 29.93 33.82
N GLY A 348 -38.75 28.81 33.88
CA GLY A 348 -39.22 27.56 34.51
C GLY A 348 -39.82 26.47 33.63
N ASP A 349 -39.96 26.66 32.31
CA ASP A 349 -40.53 25.64 31.39
C ASP A 349 -39.64 25.37 30.16
N SER A 350 -38.32 25.36 30.36
CA SER A 350 -37.30 25.24 29.29
C SER A 350 -36.78 23.81 29.06
N GLY A 351 -37.31 22.80 29.77
CA GLY A 351 -36.71 21.46 29.86
C GLY A 351 -36.39 20.80 28.50
N GLY A 352 -37.24 20.99 27.50
CA GLY A 352 -36.99 20.47 26.15
C GLY A 352 -35.84 21.16 25.40
N ILE A 353 -35.58 22.44 25.67
CA ILE A 353 -34.47 23.21 25.06
C ILE A 353 -33.16 22.88 25.77
N ALA A 354 -33.17 22.76 27.10
CA ALA A 354 -32.01 22.37 27.91
C ALA A 354 -31.40 21.04 27.44
N ASP A 355 -32.25 20.03 27.24
CA ASP A 355 -31.85 18.71 26.74
C ASP A 355 -31.25 18.79 25.33
N ILE A 356 -31.80 19.65 24.46
CA ILE A 356 -31.28 19.86 23.12
C ILE A 356 -29.89 20.51 23.21
N VAL A 357 -29.72 21.59 23.99
CA VAL A 357 -28.43 22.27 24.18
C VAL A 357 -27.36 21.34 24.73
N ALA A 358 -27.74 20.44 25.66
CA ALA A 358 -26.84 19.41 26.19
C ALA A 358 -26.40 18.41 25.11
N ARG A 359 -27.34 17.88 24.30
CA ARG A 359 -27.03 17.00 23.17
C ARG A 359 -26.14 17.67 22.12
N LEU A 360 -26.37 18.96 21.84
CA LEU A 360 -25.53 19.74 20.94
C LEU A 360 -24.09 19.89 21.45
N LYS A 361 -23.93 20.12 22.77
CA LYS A 361 -22.61 20.17 23.40
C LYS A 361 -21.89 18.83 23.27
N GLU A 362 -22.58 17.74 23.58
CA GLU A 362 -22.00 16.39 23.50
C GLU A 362 -21.56 16.05 22.08
N PHE A 363 -22.42 16.32 21.08
CA PHE A 363 -22.09 16.19 19.67
C PHE A 363 -20.83 16.97 19.31
N GLN A 364 -20.78 18.25 19.69
CA GLN A 364 -19.64 19.12 19.38
C GLN A 364 -18.35 18.55 19.99
N THR A 365 -18.37 18.16 21.26
CA THR A 365 -17.21 17.59 21.95
C THR A 365 -16.73 16.30 21.28
N LYS A 366 -17.64 15.38 20.94
CA LYS A 366 -17.30 14.12 20.27
C LYS A 366 -16.70 14.35 18.89
N VAL A 367 -17.35 15.15 18.05
CA VAL A 367 -16.87 15.43 16.69
C VAL A 367 -15.54 16.17 16.71
N MET A 368 -15.35 17.14 17.62
CA MET A 368 -14.06 17.82 17.76
C MET A 368 -12.93 16.85 18.14
N GLY A 369 -13.18 15.92 19.07
CA GLY A 369 -12.21 14.88 19.41
C GLY A 369 -11.83 14.00 18.23
N CYS A 370 -12.81 13.56 17.44
CA CYS A 370 -12.53 12.79 16.22
C CYS A 370 -11.72 13.60 15.20
N ILE A 371 -12.06 14.88 14.99
CA ILE A 371 -11.32 15.78 14.10
C ILE A 371 -9.86 15.94 14.53
N GLU A 372 -9.60 16.11 15.83
CA GLU A 372 -8.24 16.20 16.38
C GLU A 372 -7.46 14.89 16.15
N ASN A 373 -8.09 13.74 16.37
CA ASN A 373 -7.48 12.44 16.10
C ASN A 373 -7.17 12.26 14.60
N ILE A 374 -8.09 12.64 13.71
CA ILE A 374 -7.87 12.59 12.26
C ILE A 374 -6.71 13.50 11.87
N ASP A 375 -6.62 14.73 12.38
CA ASP A 375 -5.52 15.65 12.08
C ASP A 375 -4.16 15.09 12.51
N VAL A 376 -4.09 14.49 13.70
CA VAL A 376 -2.87 13.80 14.18
C VAL A 376 -2.47 12.67 13.24
N GLU A 377 -3.40 11.79 12.87
CA GLU A 377 -3.09 10.65 12.02
C GLU A 377 -2.80 11.05 10.56
N CYS A 378 -3.42 12.12 10.05
CA CYS A 378 -3.03 12.70 8.77
C CYS A 378 -1.60 13.27 8.80
N ARG A 379 -1.18 13.92 9.89
CA ARG A 379 0.21 14.37 10.06
C ARG A 379 1.18 13.20 10.17
N ASN A 380 0.80 12.11 10.83
CA ASN A 380 1.60 10.88 10.89
C ASN A 380 1.74 10.24 9.51
N ALA A 381 0.64 10.10 8.78
CA ALA A 381 0.61 9.63 7.41
C ALA A 381 1.53 10.46 6.52
N HIS A 382 1.39 11.80 6.53
CA HIS A 382 2.25 12.70 5.77
C HIS A 382 3.74 12.50 6.11
N ARG A 383 4.12 12.44 7.40
CA ARG A 383 5.51 12.18 7.82
C ARG A 383 6.03 10.83 7.37
N SER A 384 5.20 9.78 7.40
CA SER A 384 5.58 8.47 6.88
C SER A 384 5.83 8.55 5.38
N MET A 385 4.92 9.19 4.64
CA MET A 385 5.02 9.36 3.20
C MET A 385 6.24 10.18 2.76
N THR A 386 6.58 11.26 3.48
CA THR A 386 7.79 12.03 3.17
C THR A 386 9.04 11.18 3.33
N ARG A 387 9.12 10.34 4.39
CA ARG A 387 10.23 9.39 4.57
C ARG A 387 10.28 8.37 3.44
N LEU A 388 9.13 7.84 3.04
CA LEU A 388 9.01 6.91 1.91
C LEU A 388 9.48 7.55 0.59
N ALA A 389 9.02 8.77 0.28
CA ALA A 389 9.39 9.48 -0.94
C ALA A 389 10.91 9.71 -1.03
N VAL A 390 11.57 10.03 0.10
CA VAL A 390 13.04 10.10 0.17
C VAL A 390 13.65 8.74 -0.14
N ASN A 391 13.14 7.63 0.38
CA ASN A 391 13.69 6.30 0.12
C ASN A 391 13.37 5.74 -1.28
N PHE A 392 12.32 6.23 -1.94
CA PHE A 392 11.98 5.88 -3.33
C PHE A 392 12.81 6.66 -4.35
N THR A 393 13.20 7.90 -4.02
CA THR A 393 13.98 8.79 -4.88
C THR A 393 15.48 8.71 -4.61
N ALA A 394 15.87 8.53 -3.36
CA ALA A 394 17.24 8.24 -2.96
C ALA A 394 17.49 6.76 -3.18
N VAL A 395 18.33 6.47 -4.18
CA VAL A 395 19.25 5.34 -4.05
C VAL A 395 19.97 5.57 -2.70
N PRO A 396 19.79 4.71 -1.67
CA PRO A 396 20.44 4.96 -0.38
C PRO A 396 21.96 5.12 -0.57
N ASP A 397 22.61 6.00 0.18
CA ASP A 397 24.04 6.32 -0.03
C ASP A 397 24.96 5.10 0.12
N GLU A 398 24.57 4.12 0.93
CA GLU A 398 25.25 2.81 1.14
C GLU A 398 25.26 1.90 -0.11
N LEU A 399 24.67 2.40 -1.18
CA LEU A 399 24.00 1.65 -2.21
C LEU A 399 24.18 2.40 -3.56
N VAL A 400 24.94 3.52 -3.55
CA VAL A 400 25.48 4.24 -4.71
C VAL A 400 26.77 3.53 -5.16
N PRO A 401 27.00 3.27 -6.46
CA PRO A 401 28.25 2.67 -6.95
C PRO A 401 29.46 3.46 -6.44
N ARG A 402 30.53 2.78 -5.97
CA ARG A 402 31.73 3.45 -5.41
C ARG A 402 32.26 4.58 -6.30
N GLY A 403 32.20 4.41 -7.62
CA GLY A 403 32.64 5.42 -8.59
C GLY A 403 31.76 6.68 -8.65
N GLU A 404 30.47 6.60 -8.30
CA GLU A 404 29.57 7.75 -8.27
C GLU A 404 29.63 8.48 -6.92
N ALA A 405 29.84 7.76 -5.82
CA ALA A 405 30.15 8.35 -4.51
C ALA A 405 31.47 9.14 -4.56
N GLU A 406 32.50 8.61 -5.24
CA GLU A 406 33.74 9.34 -5.53
C GLU A 406 33.49 10.56 -6.43
N ARG A 407 32.72 10.44 -7.53
CA ARG A 407 32.38 11.60 -8.37
C ARG A 407 31.62 12.69 -7.63
N ARG A 408 30.66 12.33 -6.77
CA ARG A 408 29.90 13.27 -5.93
C ARG A 408 30.78 13.89 -4.84
N ARG A 409 31.71 13.14 -4.26
CA ARG A 409 32.71 13.64 -3.30
C ARG A 409 33.67 14.62 -3.97
N THR A 410 34.19 14.28 -5.15
CA THR A 410 35.05 15.16 -5.95
C THR A 410 34.31 16.42 -6.43
N GLN A 411 33.03 16.32 -6.81
CA GLN A 411 32.20 17.50 -7.13
C GLN A 411 31.92 18.39 -5.92
N ARG A 412 31.71 17.80 -4.73
CA ARG A 412 31.58 18.56 -3.47
C ARG A 412 32.88 19.25 -3.08
N GLU A 413 34.01 18.56 -3.19
CA GLU A 413 35.35 19.11 -2.90
C GLU A 413 35.72 20.21 -3.90
N ASN A 414 35.39 20.06 -5.17
CA ASN A 414 35.59 21.10 -6.19
C ASN A 414 34.70 22.32 -5.98
N ARG A 415 33.44 22.15 -5.54
CA ARG A 415 32.57 23.28 -5.16
C ARG A 415 33.07 24.00 -3.90
N HIS A 416 33.65 23.28 -2.94
CA HIS A 416 34.24 23.88 -1.75
C HIS A 416 35.54 24.63 -2.06
N ARG A 417 36.37 24.12 -2.97
CA ARG A 417 37.56 24.83 -3.46
C ARG A 417 37.21 26.07 -4.29
N ALA A 418 36.17 26.01 -5.11
CA ALA A 418 35.68 27.16 -5.89
C ALA A 418 35.04 28.24 -5.00
N GLY A 419 34.41 27.85 -3.88
CA GLY A 419 33.84 28.80 -2.91
C GLY A 419 34.85 29.45 -1.95
N ASN A 420 36.07 28.90 -1.82
CA ASN A 420 37.17 29.48 -1.04
C ASN A 420 38.17 30.27 -1.91
N ALA A 421 37.96 30.31 -3.23
CA ALA A 421 38.78 31.06 -4.19
C ALA A 421 38.04 32.27 -4.78
N ALA A 422 36.84 32.57 -4.28
CA ALA A 422 36.08 33.79 -4.49
C ALA A 422 35.91 34.49 -3.14
#